data_AF-A0A5J6UHC8-F1
#
_entry.id   AF-A0A5J6UHC8-F1
#
_cell.length_a   1.000
_cell.length_b   1.000
_cell.length_c   1.000
_cell.angle_alpha   90.00
_cell.angle_beta   90.00
_cell.angle_gamma   90.00
#
_symmetry.space_group_name_H-M   'P 1'
#
loop_
_entity.id
_entity.type
_entity.pdbx_description
1 polymer ?
#
loop_
_entity_poly.entity_id
_entity_poly.type
_entity_poly.pdbx_seq_one_letter_code
_entity_poly.pdbx_strand_id
1 'polypeptide(L)'
;MPDIPQFTRIDLEEVRDRNRAAREIISALAEAMPSVAELWFRVNAALTDTPVLLSEVNRLVAELVKVRRDRANLVAVARAALSAERDAEPDPLYYVRDELRAQGHLPPESRGRR
;
A
#
# COMPACT_ATOMS: atom_id res chain seq x y z
N MET A 1 -7.16 -27.43 -4.99
CA MET A 1 -6.40 -26.23 -5.36
C MET A 1 -7.18 -25.03 -4.86
N PRO A 2 -6.61 -24.10 -4.08
CA PRO A 2 -7.32 -22.84 -3.86
C PRO A 2 -7.25 -22.04 -5.16
N ASP A 3 -8.40 -21.53 -5.61
CA ASP A 3 -8.47 -20.55 -6.69
C ASP A 3 -7.59 -19.35 -6.33
N ILE A 4 -6.49 -19.19 -7.06
CA ILE A 4 -5.67 -18.00 -6.96
C ILE A 4 -6.41 -16.95 -7.80
N PRO A 5 -6.95 -15.87 -7.19
CA PRO A 5 -7.61 -14.83 -7.96
C PRO A 5 -6.60 -14.32 -9.00
N GLN A 6 -7.00 -14.37 -10.27
CA GLN A 6 -6.22 -13.72 -11.32
C GLN A 6 -6.31 -12.22 -11.08
N PHE A 7 -5.28 -11.67 -10.46
CA PHE A 7 -5.11 -10.23 -10.35
C PHE A 7 -4.77 -9.72 -11.76
N THR A 8 -5.77 -9.23 -12.49
CA THR A 8 -5.49 -8.33 -13.61
C THR A 8 -4.67 -7.18 -13.04
N ARG A 9 -3.46 -7.00 -13.53
CA ARG A 9 -2.59 -5.91 -13.12
C ARG A 9 -3.19 -4.61 -13.67
N ILE A 10 -4.08 -4.01 -12.89
CA ILE A 10 -4.66 -2.70 -13.20
C ILE A 10 -3.56 -1.67 -12.99
N ASP A 11 -3.20 -0.95 -14.04
CA ASP A 11 -2.30 0.19 -13.95
C ASP A 11 -3.08 1.40 -13.40
N LEU A 12 -2.81 1.75 -12.14
CA LEU A 12 -3.52 2.83 -11.46
C LEU A 12 -3.15 4.21 -11.98
N GLU A 13 -1.96 4.37 -12.59
CA GLU A 13 -1.59 5.63 -13.25
C GLU A 13 -2.34 5.75 -14.58
N GLU A 14 -2.44 4.67 -15.35
CA GLU A 14 -3.26 4.69 -16.58
C GLU A 14 -4.73 5.02 -16.28
N VAL A 15 -5.30 4.48 -15.20
CA VAL A 15 -6.67 4.81 -14.78
C VAL A 15 -6.80 6.28 -14.37
N ARG A 16 -5.80 6.83 -13.67
CA ARG A 16 -5.77 8.25 -13.30
C ARG A 16 -5.75 9.15 -14.53
N ASP A 17 -4.93 8.83 -15.51
CA ASP A 17 -4.78 9.62 -16.73
C ASP A 17 -6.05 9.56 -17.59
N ARG A 18 -6.67 8.37 -17.72
CA ARG A 18 -7.97 8.22 -18.39
C ARG A 18 -9.07 9.03 -17.69
N ASN A 19 -9.11 9.02 -16.34
CA ASN A 19 -10.09 9.81 -15.59
C ASN A 19 -9.89 11.32 -15.82
N ARG A 20 -8.64 11.80 -15.83
CA ARG A 20 -8.31 13.19 -16.11
C ARG A 20 -8.78 13.61 -17.50
N ALA A 21 -8.43 12.84 -18.52
CA ALA A 21 -8.85 13.10 -19.90
C ALA A 21 -10.38 13.12 -20.03
N ALA A 22 -11.09 12.19 -19.38
CA ALA A 22 -12.55 12.17 -19.40
C ALA A 22 -13.15 13.46 -18.80
N ARG A 23 -12.62 13.94 -17.67
CA ARG A 23 -13.09 15.17 -17.02
C ARG A 23 -12.80 16.42 -17.84
N GLU A 24 -11.66 16.48 -18.51
CA GLU A 24 -11.33 17.55 -19.47
C GLU A 24 -12.31 17.57 -20.65
N ILE A 25 -12.59 16.41 -21.25
CA ILE A 25 -13.57 16.29 -22.34
C ILE A 25 -14.97 16.73 -21.89
N ILE A 26 -15.43 16.27 -20.73
CA ILE A 26 -16.76 16.63 -20.20
C ILE A 26 -16.86 18.14 -19.93
N SER A 27 -15.78 18.74 -19.43
CA SER A 27 -15.74 20.19 -19.19
C SER A 27 -15.85 20.98 -20.50
N ALA A 28 -15.09 20.59 -21.53
CA ALA A 28 -15.19 21.19 -22.85
C ALA A 28 -16.57 21.01 -23.50
N LEU A 29 -17.21 19.84 -23.30
CA LEU A 29 -18.58 19.59 -23.80
C LEU A 29 -19.62 20.46 -23.09
N ALA A 30 -19.47 20.68 -21.77
CA ALA A 30 -20.35 21.56 -21.01
C ALA A 30 -20.26 23.02 -21.49
N GLU A 31 -19.05 23.49 -21.82
CA GLU A 31 -18.82 24.82 -22.39
C GLU A 31 -19.39 24.96 -23.81
N ALA A 32 -19.19 23.94 -24.66
CA ALA A 32 -19.64 23.96 -26.05
C ALA A 32 -21.17 23.80 -26.21
N MET A 33 -21.84 23.15 -25.25
CA MET A 33 -23.28 22.88 -25.30
C MET A 33 -24.00 23.30 -24.01
N PRO A 34 -24.22 24.61 -23.79
CA PRO A 34 -24.82 25.13 -22.55
C PRO A 34 -26.22 24.59 -22.25
N SER A 35 -27.01 24.26 -23.28
CA SER A 35 -28.38 23.74 -23.12
C SER A 35 -28.45 22.37 -22.43
N VAL A 36 -27.34 21.61 -22.39
CA VAL A 36 -27.22 20.31 -21.73
C VAL A 36 -26.11 20.27 -20.68
N ALA A 37 -25.56 21.42 -20.27
CA ALA A 37 -24.43 21.51 -19.33
C ALA A 37 -24.69 20.81 -17.98
N GLU A 38 -25.92 20.87 -17.48
CA GLU A 38 -26.31 20.19 -16.22
C GLU A 38 -26.08 18.67 -16.28
N LEU A 39 -26.34 18.04 -17.44
CA LEU A 39 -26.06 16.61 -17.62
C LEU A 39 -24.56 16.34 -17.49
N TRP A 40 -23.74 17.15 -18.14
CA TRP A 40 -22.27 17.03 -18.11
C TRP A 40 -21.71 17.27 -16.71
N PHE A 41 -22.25 18.24 -15.95
CA PHE A 41 -21.85 18.47 -14.56
C PHE A 41 -22.13 17.25 -13.67
N ARG A 42 -23.28 16.58 -13.83
CA ARG A 42 -23.59 15.35 -13.08
C ARG A 42 -22.61 14.23 -13.38
N VAL A 43 -22.22 14.04 -14.65
CA VAL A 43 -21.21 13.04 -15.03
C VAL A 43 -19.85 13.41 -14.44
N ASN A 44 -19.43 14.68 -14.52
CA ASN A 44 -18.17 15.13 -13.93
C ASN A 44 -18.14 14.96 -12.41
N ALA A 45 -19.25 15.25 -11.71
CA ALA A 45 -19.38 15.04 -10.28
C ALA A 45 -19.18 13.57 -9.91
N ALA A 46 -19.80 12.64 -10.64
CA ALA A 46 -19.60 11.19 -10.44
C ALA A 46 -18.15 10.75 -10.66
N LEU A 47 -17.41 11.39 -11.57
CA LEU A 47 -16.00 11.09 -11.83
C LEU A 47 -15.04 11.69 -10.79
N THR A 48 -15.49 12.64 -9.97
CA THR A 48 -14.63 13.40 -9.06
C THR A 48 -14.15 12.56 -7.87
N ASP A 49 -14.88 11.49 -7.52
CA ASP A 49 -14.47 10.57 -6.45
C ASP A 49 -13.35 9.61 -6.87
N THR A 50 -13.14 9.42 -8.19
CA THR A 50 -12.18 8.45 -8.72
C THR A 50 -10.73 8.70 -8.27
N PRO A 51 -10.18 9.93 -8.32
CA PRO A 51 -8.83 10.20 -7.85
C PRO A 51 -8.62 9.95 -6.35
N VAL A 52 -9.65 10.19 -5.52
CA VAL A 52 -9.60 9.92 -4.07
C VAL A 52 -9.52 8.41 -3.85
N LEU A 53 -10.41 7.65 -4.50
CA LEU A 53 -10.40 6.19 -4.43
C LEU A 53 -9.07 5.59 -4.93
N LEU A 54 -8.51 6.09 -6.02
CA LEU A 54 -7.20 5.64 -6.51
C LEU A 54 -6.07 5.91 -5.51
N SER A 55 -6.14 7.02 -4.79
CA SER A 55 -5.16 7.35 -3.75
C SER A 55 -5.27 6.39 -2.56
N GLU A 56 -6.49 6.05 -2.14
CA GLU A 56 -6.72 5.05 -1.09
C GLU A 56 -6.27 3.65 -1.53
N VAL A 57 -6.54 3.25 -2.78
CA VAL A 57 -6.05 1.96 -3.30
C VAL A 57 -4.51 1.91 -3.28
N ASN A 58 -3.83 2.97 -3.72
CA ASN A 58 -2.37 3.05 -3.67
C ASN A 58 -1.84 2.94 -2.23
N ARG A 59 -2.47 3.64 -1.28
CA ARG A 59 -2.13 3.57 0.15
C ARG A 59 -2.28 2.14 0.67
N LEU A 60 -3.41 1.49 0.41
CA LEU A 60 -3.70 0.13 0.85
C LEU A 60 -2.75 -0.90 0.22
N VAL A 61 -2.36 -0.73 -1.05
CA VAL A 61 -1.36 -1.57 -1.70
C VAL A 61 0.00 -1.42 -1.01
N ALA A 62 0.43 -0.19 -0.71
CA ALA A 62 1.67 0.05 0.01
C ALA A 62 1.65 -0.56 1.42
N GLU A 63 0.54 -0.42 2.15
CA GLU A 63 0.34 -1.03 3.47
C GLU A 63 0.35 -2.56 3.40
N LEU A 64 -0.32 -3.16 2.41
CA LEU A 64 -0.31 -4.60 2.22
C LEU A 64 1.10 -5.13 1.92
N VAL A 65 1.85 -4.45 1.06
CA VAL A 65 3.24 -4.80 0.76
C VAL A 65 4.10 -4.71 2.02
N LYS A 66 3.93 -3.66 2.82
CA LYS A 66 4.63 -3.50 4.09
C LYS A 66 4.32 -4.65 5.05
N VAL A 67 3.04 -4.93 5.32
CA VAL A 67 2.63 -6.01 6.22
C VAL A 67 3.13 -7.38 5.75
N ARG A 68 3.07 -7.66 4.44
CA ARG A 68 3.59 -8.91 3.88
C ARG A 68 5.11 -9.04 4.07
N ARG A 69 5.85 -7.94 3.92
CA ARG A 69 7.30 -7.90 4.17
C ARG A 69 7.61 -8.10 5.65
N ASP A 70 6.94 -7.36 6.54
CA ASP A 70 7.15 -7.46 8.00
C ASP A 70 6.88 -8.89 8.49
N ARG A 71 5.82 -9.53 7.99
CA ARG A 71 5.53 -10.94 8.27
C ARG A 71 6.62 -11.88 7.76
N ALA A 72 7.12 -11.67 6.54
CA ALA A 72 8.18 -12.49 5.97
C ALA A 72 9.47 -12.38 6.78
N ASN A 73 9.83 -11.17 7.20
CA ASN A 73 10.97 -10.93 8.08
C ASN A 73 10.81 -11.64 9.43
N LEU A 74 9.64 -11.52 10.07
CA LEU A 74 9.36 -12.22 11.34
C LEU A 74 9.50 -13.74 11.22
N VAL A 75 9.03 -14.33 10.11
CA VAL A 75 9.22 -15.76 9.84
C VAL A 75 10.70 -16.10 9.62
N ALA A 76 11.44 -15.24 8.92
CA ALA A 76 12.86 -15.43 8.67
C ALA A 76 13.67 -15.40 9.99
N VAL A 77 13.42 -14.42 10.86
CA VAL A 77 14.15 -14.32 12.13
C VAL A 77 13.75 -15.40 13.13
N ALA A 78 12.49 -15.86 13.13
CA ALA A 78 12.09 -17.03 13.92
C ALA A 78 12.85 -18.29 13.47
N ARG A 79 13.02 -18.48 12.16
CA ARG A 79 13.83 -19.58 11.62
C ARG A 79 15.32 -19.44 11.97
N ALA A 80 15.86 -18.22 11.90
CA ALA A 80 17.24 -17.94 12.29
C ALA A 80 17.48 -18.28 13.77
N ALA A 81 16.59 -17.84 14.67
CA ALA A 81 16.67 -18.13 16.10
C ALA A 81 16.61 -19.64 16.39
N LEU A 82 15.72 -20.39 15.71
CA LEU A 82 15.65 -21.84 15.86
C LEU A 82 16.91 -22.55 15.35
N SER A 83 17.55 -22.06 14.29
CA SER A 83 18.82 -22.59 13.79
C SER A 83 19.95 -22.31 14.78
N ALA A 84 20.06 -21.07 15.25
CA ALA A 84 21.06 -20.65 16.22
C ALA A 84 20.96 -21.43 17.54
N GLU A 85 19.75 -21.73 18.01
CA GLU A 85 19.52 -22.61 19.17
C GLU A 85 20.04 -24.02 18.92
N ARG A 86 19.77 -24.59 17.73
CA ARG A 86 20.25 -25.93 17.35
C ARG A 86 21.77 -26.01 17.29
N ASP A 87 22.40 -24.93 16.85
CA ASP A 87 23.85 -24.82 16.71
C ASP A 87 24.53 -24.36 18.00
N ALA A 88 23.77 -24.23 19.11
CA ALA A 88 24.21 -23.80 20.43
C ALA A 88 24.92 -22.43 20.41
N GLU A 89 24.45 -21.51 19.58
CA GLU A 89 24.91 -20.12 19.61
C GLU A 89 24.60 -19.48 20.97
N PRO A 90 25.44 -18.56 21.48
CA PRO A 90 25.27 -18.01 22.83
C PRO A 90 23.99 -17.19 23.05
N ASP A 91 23.43 -16.59 21.99
CA ASP A 91 22.24 -15.74 22.07
C ASP A 91 21.32 -15.86 20.84
N PRO A 92 20.59 -16.99 20.70
CA PRO A 92 19.72 -17.23 19.54
C PRO A 92 18.55 -16.23 19.46
N LEU A 93 18.14 -15.66 20.60
CA LEU A 93 17.09 -14.64 20.67
C LEU A 93 17.54 -13.26 20.19
N TYR A 94 18.84 -13.07 19.91
CA TYR A 94 19.36 -11.85 19.31
C TYR A 94 18.60 -11.47 18.03
N TYR A 95 18.41 -12.42 17.10
CA TYR A 95 17.74 -12.18 15.81
C TYR A 95 16.30 -11.66 15.96
N VAL A 96 15.56 -12.20 16.93
CA VAL A 96 14.18 -11.76 17.19
C VAL A 96 14.16 -10.36 17.78
N ARG A 97 15.04 -10.06 18.75
CA ARG A 97 15.12 -8.72 19.36
C ARG A 97 15.56 -7.67 18.34
N ASP A 98 16.49 -8.00 17.45
CA ASP A 98 16.93 -7.11 16.40
C ASP A 98 15.79 -6.74 15.45
N GLU A 99 15.03 -7.72 14.95
CA GLU A 99 13.88 -7.46 14.07
C GLU A 99 12.76 -6.69 14.78
N LEU A 100 12.44 -7.04 16.03
CA LEU A 100 11.44 -6.31 16.82
C LEU A 100 11.87 -4.85 17.05
N ARG A 101 13.18 -4.59 17.23
CA ARG A 101 13.73 -3.23 17.30
C ARG A 101 13.62 -2.52 15.96
N ALA A 102 13.99 -3.18 14.85
CA ALA A 102 13.90 -2.63 13.50
C ALA A 102 12.45 -2.26 13.12
N GLN A 103 11.46 -3.02 13.58
CA GLN A 103 10.04 -2.75 13.41
C GLN A 103 9.46 -1.74 14.42
N GLY A 104 10.26 -1.27 15.38
CA GLY A 104 9.83 -0.29 16.39
C GLY A 104 8.93 -0.86 17.49
N HIS A 105 8.93 -2.18 17.70
CA HIS A 105 8.18 -2.86 18.76
C HIS A 105 8.89 -2.86 20.12
N LEU A 106 10.17 -2.50 20.16
CA LEU A 106 10.94 -2.38 21.40
C LEU A 106 11.17 -0.90 21.76
N PRO A 107 11.26 -0.56 23.06
CA PRO A 107 11.61 0.78 23.49
C PRO A 107 12.94 1.24 22.87
N PRO A 108 13.09 2.54 22.55
CA PRO A 108 14.38 3.07 22.15
C PRO A 108 15.39 2.81 23.26
N GLU A 109 16.61 2.41 22.90
CA GLU A 109 17.65 2.20 23.89
C GLU A 109 17.85 3.51 24.65
N SER A 110 17.68 3.47 25.97
CA SER A 110 18.11 4.55 26.83
C SER A 110 19.63 4.66 26.62
N ARG A 111 20.07 5.59 25.76
CA ARG A 111 21.48 6.03 25.74
C ARG A 111 21.78 6.45 27.16
N GLY A 112 22.43 5.56 27.91
CA GLY A 112 22.80 5.81 29.29
C GLY A 112 23.62 7.09 29.32
N ARG A 113 23.12 8.11 30.03
CA ARG A 113 23.99 9.13 30.60
C ARG A 113 24.97 8.38 31.50
N ARG A 114 26.22 8.30 31.07
CA ARG A 114 27.38 8.13 31.93
C ARG A 114 28.20 9.41 31.82
#